data_AF-A0A9D7EBP7-F1
#
_entry.id   AF-A0A9D7EBP7-F1
#
_cell.length_a   1.000
_cell.length_b   1.000
_cell.length_c   1.000
_cell.angle_alpha   90.00
_cell.angle_beta   90.00
_cell.angle_gamma   90.00
#
_symmetry.space_group_name_H-M   'P 1'
#
loop_
_entity.id
_entity.type
_entity.pdbx_description
1 polymer ?
#
loop_
_entity_poly.entity_id
_entity_poly.type
_entity_poly.pdbx_seq_one_letter_code
_entity_poly.pdbx_strand_id
1 'polypeptide(L)'
;MLPAISSWSASRTTHEEFVRAAEDLKAKGMRRLVLDLRGNGGGYLNAAIDLADEFLPDGRKIVYTEGRTHPRQDYLATSKGLLEQMPLAVLIDEGSASASEILAGAVQDNDRGLVVGRRSFCKGLVQEHLELPDQSAVRLTTARYYTPSGRSIQRPYGEGIDYNEEFEARFDHGELLSKDSISLDSSKIYRTLAGRTVFWGGGIMPDVFVPADTAESSRYLTELFFSGVLNQFAFDLADRDREKFEAFGNATALRDRFQVDEKMLNELSTYAASEGIKEQPGDRERSWHAIGSRLKAGIARNIWGAPGYYGLLLDDDSLFLRARDRLTQDAQ
;
A
#
# COMPACT_ATOMS: atom_id res chain seq x y z
N MET A 1 -8.00 15.72 10.02
CA MET A 1 -7.02 14.72 9.53
C MET A 1 -7.81 13.62 8.85
N LEU A 2 -7.49 13.24 7.62
CA LEU A 2 -8.05 11.98 7.08
C LEU A 2 -7.32 10.85 7.77
N PRO A 3 -8.00 9.92 8.44
CA PRO A 3 -7.33 8.75 8.97
C PRO A 3 -6.91 7.84 7.82
N ALA A 4 -5.69 7.34 7.91
CA ALA A 4 -5.15 6.30 7.03
C ALA A 4 -4.88 5.07 7.89
N ILE A 5 -5.22 3.90 7.35
CA ILE A 5 -4.84 2.61 7.94
C ILE A 5 -3.67 2.09 7.09
N SER A 6 -2.47 2.10 7.67
CA SER A 6 -1.19 1.95 6.94
C SER A 6 -0.25 0.86 7.46
N SER A 7 -0.73 -0.02 8.35
CA SER A 7 0.00 -1.23 8.72
C SER A 7 -0.87 -2.45 8.45
N TRP A 8 -0.57 -3.17 7.37
CA TRP A 8 -1.33 -4.34 6.96
C TRP A 8 -0.36 -5.48 6.58
N SER A 9 -0.67 -6.69 7.06
CA SER A 9 -0.35 -7.98 6.44
C SER A 9 -1.65 -8.79 6.50
N ALA A 10 -2.06 -9.48 5.42
CA ALA A 10 -3.33 -10.24 5.43
C ALA A 10 -3.16 -11.51 6.27
N SER A 11 -3.21 -11.33 7.59
CA SER A 11 -3.14 -12.35 8.62
C SER A 11 -4.56 -12.75 9.07
N ARG A 12 -4.67 -13.75 9.94
CA ARG A 12 -5.97 -14.25 10.42
C ARG A 12 -6.75 -13.20 11.24
N THR A 13 -6.07 -12.26 11.91
CA THR A 13 -6.69 -11.25 12.79
C THR A 13 -6.95 -9.92 12.11
N THR A 14 -6.52 -9.78 10.86
CA THR A 14 -6.57 -8.52 10.10
C THR A 14 -7.97 -7.90 10.03
N HIS A 15 -9.00 -8.71 9.82
CA HIS A 15 -10.38 -8.21 9.75
C HIS A 15 -10.84 -7.63 11.11
N GLU A 16 -10.58 -8.35 12.20
CA GLU A 16 -10.92 -7.88 13.54
C GLU A 16 -10.19 -6.59 13.93
N GLU A 17 -8.89 -6.49 13.62
CA GLU A 17 -8.08 -5.30 13.86
C GLU A 17 -8.57 -4.11 13.03
N PHE A 18 -8.90 -4.36 11.76
CA PHE A 18 -9.45 -3.35 10.85
C PHE A 18 -10.79 -2.80 11.37
N VAL A 19 -11.73 -3.68 11.72
CA VAL A 19 -13.06 -3.28 12.22
C VAL A 19 -12.92 -2.42 13.48
N ARG A 20 -12.10 -2.84 14.45
CA ARG A 20 -11.86 -2.05 15.68
C ARG A 20 -11.29 -0.66 15.39
N ALA A 21 -10.29 -0.59 14.49
CA ALA A 21 -9.70 0.69 14.09
C ALA A 21 -10.73 1.57 13.36
N ALA A 22 -11.53 1.00 12.47
CA ALA A 22 -12.58 1.71 11.75
C ALA A 22 -13.66 2.25 12.68
N GLU A 23 -14.10 1.48 13.68
CA GLU A 23 -15.07 1.91 14.69
C GLU A 23 -14.54 3.08 15.53
N ASP A 24 -13.30 3.00 16.03
CA ASP A 24 -12.65 4.08 16.78
C ASP A 24 -12.53 5.36 15.94
N LEU A 25 -12.15 5.22 14.68
CA LEU A 25 -12.06 6.35 13.75
C LEU A 25 -13.43 6.95 13.43
N LYS A 26 -14.47 6.13 13.23
CA LYS A 26 -15.85 6.60 13.07
C LYS A 26 -16.33 7.36 14.30
N ALA A 27 -16.05 6.85 15.50
CA ALA A 27 -16.38 7.53 16.76
C ALA A 27 -15.67 8.89 16.90
N LYS A 28 -14.45 9.01 16.34
CA LYS A 28 -13.68 10.26 16.23
C LYS A 28 -14.12 11.18 15.08
N GLY A 29 -15.19 10.83 14.37
CA GLY A 29 -15.77 11.65 13.30
C GLY A 29 -15.12 11.47 11.93
N MET A 30 -14.52 10.31 11.66
CA MET A 30 -14.05 9.95 10.31
C MET A 30 -15.17 10.09 9.29
N ARG A 31 -14.91 10.86 8.24
CA ARG A 31 -15.86 11.10 7.13
C ARG A 31 -15.46 10.45 5.82
N ARG A 32 -14.19 10.06 5.70
CA ARG A 32 -13.58 9.43 4.51
C ARG A 32 -12.42 8.57 4.95
N LEU A 33 -12.11 7.54 4.17
CA LEU A 33 -11.06 6.57 4.47
C LEU A 33 -10.09 6.44 3.30
N VAL A 34 -8.80 6.45 3.61
CA VAL A 34 -7.75 5.96 2.71
C VAL A 34 -7.23 4.64 3.25
N LEU A 35 -7.37 3.58 2.45
CA LEU A 35 -6.85 2.25 2.75
C LEU A 35 -5.52 2.05 2.02
N ASP A 36 -4.43 1.86 2.75
CA ASP A 36 -3.10 1.74 2.15
C ASP A 36 -2.66 0.27 2.02
N LEU A 37 -2.57 -0.21 0.77
CA LEU A 37 -2.13 -1.57 0.43
C LEU A 37 -0.74 -1.61 -0.23
N ARG A 38 -0.02 -0.49 -0.22
CA ARG A 38 1.32 -0.38 -0.79
C ARG A 38 2.31 -1.32 -0.10
N GLY A 39 3.21 -1.89 -0.89
CA GLY A 39 4.23 -2.84 -0.42
C GLY A 39 3.68 -4.16 0.11
N ASN A 40 2.37 -4.40 0.05
CA ASN A 40 1.79 -5.60 0.63
C ASN A 40 1.58 -6.72 -0.39
N GLY A 41 2.41 -7.76 -0.27
CA GLY A 41 2.40 -8.95 -1.13
C GLY A 41 1.21 -9.92 -0.96
N GLY A 42 0.21 -9.56 -0.16
CA GLY A 42 -1.03 -10.29 0.05
C GLY A 42 -1.09 -11.07 1.37
N GLY A 43 -1.66 -12.27 1.32
CA GLY A 43 -1.86 -13.14 2.47
C GLY A 43 -3.12 -13.99 2.31
N TYR A 44 -3.86 -14.21 3.40
CA TYR A 44 -5.05 -15.06 3.38
C TYR A 44 -6.18 -14.47 2.52
N LEU A 45 -6.73 -15.30 1.62
CA LEU A 45 -7.86 -14.96 0.75
C LEU A 45 -9.07 -14.48 1.56
N ASN A 46 -9.42 -15.21 2.62
CA ASN A 46 -10.60 -14.89 3.43
C ASN A 46 -10.48 -13.52 4.08
N ALA A 47 -9.28 -13.12 4.54
CA ALA A 47 -9.08 -11.78 5.07
C ALA A 47 -9.38 -10.70 4.00
N ALA A 48 -9.00 -10.91 2.74
CA ALA A 48 -9.34 -9.97 1.66
C ALA A 48 -10.85 -9.93 1.37
N ILE A 49 -11.52 -11.07 1.44
CA ILE A 49 -12.98 -11.18 1.26
C ILE A 49 -13.70 -10.45 2.39
N ASP A 50 -13.33 -10.75 3.64
CA ASP A 50 -13.95 -10.15 4.82
C ASP A 50 -13.73 -8.62 4.84
N LEU A 51 -12.52 -8.15 4.47
CA LEU A 51 -12.27 -6.72 4.32
C LEU A 51 -13.07 -6.09 3.16
N ALA A 52 -13.20 -6.77 2.02
CA ALA A 52 -13.99 -6.25 0.91
C ALA A 52 -15.48 -6.16 1.28
N ASP A 53 -15.97 -7.11 2.08
CA ASP A 53 -17.33 -7.15 2.61
C ASP A 53 -17.67 -5.90 3.45
N GLU A 54 -16.69 -5.35 4.17
CA GLU A 54 -16.89 -4.11 4.93
C GLU A 54 -17.29 -2.90 4.06
N PHE A 55 -16.94 -2.93 2.78
CA PHE A 55 -17.15 -1.81 1.86
C PHE A 55 -18.28 -2.04 0.86
N LEU A 56 -18.63 -3.29 0.56
CA LEU A 56 -19.51 -3.62 -0.56
C LEU A 56 -20.93 -3.95 -0.09
N PRO A 57 -21.97 -3.47 -0.79
CA PRO A 57 -23.35 -3.87 -0.50
C PRO A 57 -23.58 -5.38 -0.68
N ASP A 58 -24.56 -5.91 0.05
CA ASP A 58 -25.01 -7.31 -0.03
C ASP A 58 -25.18 -7.81 -1.47
N GLY A 59 -24.67 -9.01 -1.74
CA GLY A 59 -24.74 -9.69 -3.03
C GLY A 59 -23.76 -9.17 -4.10
N ARG A 60 -22.97 -8.12 -3.83
CA ARG A 60 -21.94 -7.66 -4.76
C ARG A 60 -20.80 -8.66 -4.85
N LYS A 61 -20.31 -8.93 -6.06
CA LYS A 61 -19.19 -9.85 -6.25
C LYS A 61 -17.90 -9.20 -5.77
N ILE A 62 -17.15 -9.92 -4.96
CA ILE A 62 -15.82 -9.52 -4.49
C ILE A 62 -14.77 -10.04 -5.48
N VAL A 63 -14.76 -11.36 -5.68
CA VAL A 63 -13.82 -12.08 -6.54
C VAL A 63 -14.48 -13.38 -7.00
N TYR A 64 -14.00 -13.94 -8.09
CA TYR A 64 -14.27 -15.35 -8.38
C TYR A 64 -13.00 -16.09 -8.77
N THR A 65 -13.00 -17.38 -8.51
CA THR A 65 -11.94 -18.29 -8.93
C THR A 65 -12.43 -19.20 -10.03
N GLU A 66 -11.61 -19.44 -11.04
CA GLU A 66 -11.93 -20.37 -12.12
C GLU A 66 -10.65 -21.08 -12.58
N GLY A 67 -10.72 -22.40 -12.71
CA GLY A 67 -9.61 -23.24 -13.14
C GLY A 67 -9.98 -24.11 -14.34
N ARG A 68 -8.99 -24.79 -14.91
CA ARG A 68 -9.21 -25.70 -16.04
C ARG A 68 -10.13 -26.88 -15.67
N THR A 69 -9.94 -27.41 -14.47
CA THR A 69 -10.68 -28.55 -13.92
C THR A 69 -11.37 -28.22 -12.60
N HIS A 70 -11.16 -27.00 -12.09
CA HIS A 70 -11.80 -26.51 -10.87
C HIS A 70 -12.98 -25.63 -11.27
N PRO A 71 -14.20 -25.95 -10.83
CA PRO A 71 -15.38 -25.20 -11.20
C PRO A 71 -15.28 -23.77 -10.69
N ARG A 72 -15.98 -22.87 -11.38
CA ARG A 72 -16.09 -21.48 -10.97
C ARG A 72 -16.70 -21.38 -9.56
N GLN A 73 -16.07 -20.58 -8.71
CA GLN A 73 -16.56 -20.25 -7.37
C GLN A 73 -16.58 -18.72 -7.20
N ASP A 74 -17.77 -18.19 -6.95
CA ASP A 74 -18.00 -16.77 -6.72
C ASP A 74 -18.02 -16.47 -5.23
N TYR A 75 -17.33 -15.40 -4.82
CA TYR A 75 -17.32 -14.87 -3.48
C TYR A 75 -18.07 -13.55 -3.49
N LEU A 76 -19.13 -13.46 -2.67
CA LEU A 76 -20.06 -12.33 -2.64
C LEU A 76 -20.01 -11.64 -1.28
N ALA A 77 -20.23 -10.33 -1.30
CA ALA A 77 -20.47 -9.54 -0.11
C ALA A 77 -21.83 -9.89 0.53
N THR A 78 -21.92 -9.64 1.82
CA THR A 78 -23.04 -9.85 2.71
C THR A 78 -23.59 -8.50 3.22
N SER A 79 -24.64 -8.53 4.03
CA SER A 79 -25.26 -7.33 4.62
C SER A 79 -24.59 -6.82 5.90
N LYS A 80 -23.33 -7.20 6.15
CA LYS A 80 -22.62 -6.92 7.41
C LYS A 80 -21.69 -5.70 7.35
N GLY A 81 -21.54 -5.06 6.19
CA GLY A 81 -20.48 -4.08 5.99
C GLY A 81 -20.62 -2.81 6.84
N LEU A 82 -19.59 -2.49 7.64
CA LEU A 82 -19.55 -1.31 8.51
C LEU A 82 -19.40 0.01 7.74
N LEU A 83 -18.81 -0.07 6.55
CA LEU A 83 -18.27 1.06 5.81
C LEU A 83 -18.88 1.18 4.42
N GLU A 84 -20.02 0.55 4.11
CA GLU A 84 -20.63 0.55 2.77
C GLU A 84 -20.87 1.95 2.16
N GLN A 85 -21.07 2.97 2.98
CA GLN A 85 -21.32 4.36 2.53
C GLN A 85 -20.13 5.31 2.72
N MET A 86 -19.02 4.84 3.29
CA MET A 86 -17.85 5.67 3.59
C MET A 86 -17.07 6.01 2.30
N PRO A 87 -16.86 7.29 1.93
CA PRO A 87 -15.98 7.62 0.81
C PRO A 87 -14.59 6.97 0.97
N LEU A 88 -14.16 6.23 -0.05
CA LEU A 88 -13.02 5.30 0.02
C LEU A 88 -12.05 5.53 -1.15
N ALA A 89 -10.77 5.64 -0.83
CA ALA A 89 -9.68 5.46 -1.79
C ALA A 89 -8.75 4.34 -1.32
N VAL A 90 -8.25 3.54 -2.25
CA VAL A 90 -7.31 2.45 -2.00
C VAL A 90 -5.98 2.80 -2.65
N LEU A 91 -4.89 2.80 -1.87
CA LEU A 91 -3.54 3.01 -2.38
C LEU A 91 -2.91 1.67 -2.75
N ILE A 92 -2.35 1.59 -3.95
CA ILE A 92 -1.59 0.42 -4.42
C ILE A 92 -0.28 0.83 -5.08
N ASP A 93 0.66 -0.10 -5.09
CA ASP A 93 1.92 0.01 -5.83
C ASP A 93 2.35 -1.34 -6.41
N GLU A 94 3.51 -1.37 -7.05
CA GLU A 94 4.16 -2.56 -7.59
C GLU A 94 4.33 -3.73 -6.58
N GLY A 95 4.31 -3.44 -5.28
CA GLY A 95 4.42 -4.44 -4.21
C GLY A 95 3.06 -4.98 -3.75
N SER A 96 1.95 -4.34 -4.12
CA SER A 96 0.60 -4.83 -3.83
C SER A 96 0.31 -6.12 -4.61
N ALA A 97 0.09 -7.26 -3.95
CA ALA A 97 -0.11 -8.55 -4.62
C ALA A 97 -1.23 -9.41 -4.02
N SER A 98 -1.78 -10.34 -4.79
CA SER A 98 -2.70 -11.39 -4.34
C SER A 98 -3.92 -10.84 -3.59
N ALA A 99 -4.06 -11.09 -2.27
CA ALA A 99 -5.14 -10.56 -1.43
C ALA A 99 -5.35 -9.05 -1.60
N SER A 100 -4.28 -8.27 -1.73
CA SER A 100 -4.31 -6.81 -1.96
C SER A 100 -4.99 -6.47 -3.28
N GLU A 101 -4.69 -7.25 -4.32
CA GLU A 101 -5.23 -7.07 -5.67
C GLU A 101 -6.70 -7.47 -5.74
N ILE A 102 -7.09 -8.50 -4.98
CA ILE A 102 -8.49 -8.89 -4.82
C ILE A 102 -9.29 -7.75 -4.20
N LEU A 103 -8.82 -7.19 -3.09
CA LEU A 103 -9.49 -6.09 -2.40
C LEU A 103 -9.57 -4.84 -3.29
N ALA A 104 -8.45 -4.43 -3.88
CA ALA A 104 -8.42 -3.27 -4.78
C ALA A 104 -9.31 -3.47 -6.02
N GLY A 105 -9.27 -4.65 -6.64
CA GLY A 105 -10.12 -4.99 -7.78
C GLY A 105 -11.61 -5.05 -7.45
N ALA A 106 -11.96 -5.57 -6.27
CA ALA A 106 -13.33 -5.60 -5.78
C ALA A 106 -13.89 -4.19 -5.58
N VAL A 107 -13.10 -3.29 -4.96
CA VAL A 107 -13.46 -1.88 -4.77
C VAL A 107 -13.57 -1.15 -6.11
N GLN A 108 -12.62 -1.37 -7.01
CA GLN A 108 -12.58 -0.70 -8.32
C GLN A 108 -13.78 -1.10 -9.20
N ASP A 109 -14.03 -2.40 -9.34
CA ASP A 109 -15.01 -2.91 -10.32
C ASP A 109 -16.46 -2.75 -9.86
N ASN A 110 -16.69 -2.68 -8.55
CA ASN A 110 -18.00 -2.34 -8.01
C ASN A 110 -18.23 -0.81 -7.96
N ASP A 111 -17.30 -0.01 -8.48
CA ASP A 111 -17.31 1.46 -8.40
C ASP A 111 -17.47 1.97 -6.97
N ARG A 112 -16.94 1.20 -6.01
CA ARG A 112 -17.10 1.51 -4.60
C ARG A 112 -16.13 2.59 -4.14
N GLY A 113 -14.96 2.66 -4.74
CA GLY A 113 -13.93 3.65 -4.42
C GLY A 113 -12.97 3.82 -5.58
N LEU A 114 -12.03 4.75 -5.41
CA LEU A 114 -10.94 4.97 -6.36
C LEU A 114 -9.71 4.17 -5.96
N VAL A 115 -9.06 3.55 -6.94
CA VAL A 115 -7.73 2.99 -6.78
C VAL A 115 -6.70 4.01 -7.25
N VAL A 116 -5.75 4.34 -6.38
CA VAL A 116 -4.75 5.40 -6.60
C VAL A 116 -3.36 4.81 -6.45
N GLY A 117 -2.45 5.16 -7.37
CA GLY A 117 -1.04 4.80 -7.26
C GLY A 117 -0.46 4.26 -8.56
N ARG A 118 0.11 3.05 -8.52
CA ARG A 118 0.75 2.38 -9.67
C ARG A 118 0.21 0.98 -9.86
N ARG A 119 0.47 0.37 -11.04
CA ARG A 119 0.03 -0.99 -11.33
C ARG A 119 0.61 -1.98 -10.31
N SER A 120 -0.24 -2.88 -9.83
CA SER A 120 0.09 -3.89 -8.81
C SER A 120 1.07 -4.97 -9.31
N PHE A 121 1.38 -5.96 -8.45
CA PHE A 121 2.36 -7.02 -8.72
C PHE A 121 1.89 -8.10 -9.71
N CYS A 122 0.57 -8.31 -9.84
CA CYS A 122 -0.08 -9.23 -10.78
C CYS A 122 -0.07 -10.73 -10.40
N LYS A 123 -0.24 -11.06 -9.11
CA LYS A 123 -0.29 -12.44 -8.62
C LYS A 123 -1.73 -12.91 -8.43
N GLY A 124 -2.28 -13.51 -9.47
CA GLY A 124 -3.66 -13.99 -9.53
C GLY A 124 -3.82 -15.51 -9.53
N LEU A 125 -2.90 -16.27 -8.94
CA LEU A 125 -2.96 -17.75 -8.90
C LEU A 125 -3.50 -18.26 -7.56
N VAL A 126 -4.46 -19.19 -7.63
CA VAL A 126 -4.91 -19.99 -6.49
C VAL A 126 -3.96 -21.17 -6.36
N GLN A 127 -3.38 -21.37 -5.18
CA GLN A 127 -2.51 -22.49 -4.90
C GLN A 127 -3.06 -23.29 -3.73
N GLU A 128 -3.26 -24.59 -3.94
CA GLU A 128 -3.75 -25.54 -2.95
C GLU A 128 -2.60 -26.42 -2.43
N HIS A 129 -2.69 -26.80 -1.15
CA HIS A 129 -1.77 -27.76 -0.55
C HIS A 129 -2.40 -29.15 -0.66
N LEU A 130 -1.68 -30.05 -1.32
CA LEU A 130 -2.04 -31.46 -1.44
C LEU A 130 -1.07 -32.27 -0.58
N GLU A 131 -1.57 -32.80 0.52
CA GLU A 131 -0.79 -33.72 1.37
C GLU A 131 -0.65 -35.07 0.67
N LEU A 132 0.58 -35.59 0.68
CA LEU A 132 0.94 -36.89 0.13
C LEU A 132 0.91 -37.96 1.23
N PRO A 133 0.80 -39.26 0.87
CA PRO A 133 0.72 -40.35 1.86
C PRO A 133 1.92 -40.44 2.82
N ASP A 134 3.07 -39.90 2.44
CA ASP A 134 4.29 -39.83 3.24
C ASP A 134 4.38 -38.57 4.11
N GLN A 135 3.28 -37.79 4.22
CA GLN A 135 3.17 -36.50 4.92
C GLN A 135 3.97 -35.35 4.29
N SER A 136 4.57 -35.55 3.11
CA SER A 136 5.05 -34.44 2.31
C SER A 136 3.86 -33.69 1.69
N ALA A 137 4.10 -32.49 1.14
CA ALA A 137 3.05 -31.69 0.54
C ALA A 137 3.48 -31.12 -0.81
N VAL A 138 2.54 -31.10 -1.76
CA VAL A 138 2.68 -30.43 -3.05
C VAL A 138 1.82 -29.19 -3.04
N ARG A 139 2.40 -28.05 -3.41
CA ARG A 139 1.66 -26.81 -3.64
C ARG A 139 1.34 -26.66 -5.12
N LEU A 140 0.09 -26.89 -5.49
CA LEU A 140 -0.34 -26.92 -6.88
C LEU A 140 -1.21 -25.71 -7.21
N THR A 141 -0.94 -25.06 -8.35
CA THR A 141 -1.82 -24.02 -8.88
C THR A 141 -3.05 -24.65 -9.52
N THR A 142 -4.23 -24.39 -8.96
CA THR A 142 -5.49 -25.04 -9.35
C THR A 142 -6.44 -24.14 -10.14
N ALA A 143 -6.40 -22.83 -9.87
CA ALA A 143 -7.28 -21.83 -10.46
C ALA A 143 -6.62 -20.45 -10.57
N ARG A 144 -7.33 -19.51 -11.19
CA ARG A 144 -6.97 -18.09 -11.26
C ARG A 144 -8.02 -17.23 -10.56
N TYR A 145 -7.59 -16.12 -9.98
CA TYR A 145 -8.47 -15.07 -9.46
C TYR A 145 -8.88 -14.10 -10.56
N TYR A 146 -10.17 -13.78 -10.56
CA TYR A 146 -10.77 -12.81 -11.45
C TYR A 146 -11.56 -11.78 -10.65
N THR A 147 -11.38 -10.54 -11.05
CA THR A 147 -12.13 -9.39 -10.53
C THR A 147 -13.61 -9.44 -10.96
N PRO A 148 -14.50 -8.66 -10.34
CA PRO A 148 -15.93 -8.65 -10.69
C PRO A 148 -16.25 -8.37 -12.15
N SER A 149 -15.42 -7.56 -12.84
CA SER A 149 -15.57 -7.27 -14.27
C SER A 149 -15.03 -8.39 -15.18
N GLY A 150 -14.48 -9.47 -14.63
CA GLY A 150 -13.91 -10.59 -15.37
C GLY A 150 -12.44 -10.42 -15.77
N ARG A 151 -11.72 -9.45 -15.21
CA ARG A 151 -10.27 -9.30 -15.44
C ARG A 151 -9.52 -10.33 -14.63
N SER A 152 -8.67 -11.13 -15.29
CA SER A 152 -7.69 -11.99 -14.60
C SER A 152 -6.68 -11.10 -13.86
N ILE A 153 -6.42 -11.35 -12.59
CA ILE A 153 -5.36 -10.60 -11.88
C ILE A 153 -3.97 -11.02 -12.36
N GLN A 154 -3.83 -12.27 -12.80
CA GLN A 154 -2.55 -12.88 -13.13
C GLN A 154 -1.89 -12.24 -14.37
N ARG A 155 -0.63 -11.81 -14.25
CA ARG A 155 0.20 -11.42 -15.41
C ARG A 155 0.53 -12.60 -16.32
N PRO A 156 0.80 -12.37 -17.62
CA PRO A 156 1.28 -13.40 -18.54
C PRO A 156 2.47 -14.20 -17.99
N TYR A 157 2.52 -15.48 -18.34
CA TYR A 157 3.63 -16.39 -18.08
C TYR A 157 3.62 -17.50 -19.14
N GLY A 158 4.77 -18.09 -19.44
CA GLY A 158 4.90 -19.15 -20.43
C GLY A 158 6.14 -18.99 -21.30
N GLU A 159 6.19 -19.73 -22.39
CA GLU A 159 7.30 -19.70 -23.35
C GLU A 159 7.45 -18.28 -23.96
N GLY A 160 8.68 -17.77 -23.98
CA GLY A 160 9.00 -16.44 -24.50
C GLY A 160 8.66 -15.27 -23.58
N ILE A 161 8.23 -15.52 -22.34
CA ILE A 161 7.94 -14.49 -21.34
C ILE A 161 8.95 -14.58 -20.21
N ASP A 162 9.79 -13.55 -20.07
CA ASP A 162 10.62 -13.42 -18.88
C ASP A 162 9.78 -12.93 -17.71
N TYR A 163 9.29 -13.88 -16.92
CA TYR A 163 8.45 -13.60 -15.78
C TYR A 163 9.19 -12.90 -14.63
N ASN A 164 10.51 -13.11 -14.53
CA ASN A 164 11.32 -12.61 -13.42
C ASN A 164 11.81 -11.19 -13.70
N GLU A 165 12.14 -10.88 -14.96
CA GLU A 165 12.57 -9.54 -15.38
C GLU A 165 11.41 -8.56 -15.59
N GLU A 166 10.15 -8.99 -15.43
CA GLU A 166 8.99 -8.12 -15.70
C GLU A 166 9.01 -6.82 -14.89
N PHE A 167 9.46 -6.86 -13.63
CA PHE A 167 9.59 -5.65 -12.83
C PHE A 167 10.71 -4.72 -13.31
N GLU A 168 11.87 -5.27 -13.66
CA GLU A 168 13.01 -4.50 -14.18
C GLU A 168 12.67 -3.88 -15.53
N ALA A 169 12.07 -4.67 -16.43
CA ALA A 169 11.53 -4.18 -17.69
C ALA A 169 10.56 -3.02 -17.46
N ARG A 170 9.70 -3.11 -16.43
CA ARG A 170 8.75 -2.05 -16.08
C ARG A 170 9.39 -0.74 -15.66
N PHE A 171 10.48 -0.87 -14.92
CA PHE A 171 11.26 0.25 -14.44
C PHE A 171 12.00 0.90 -15.61
N ASP A 172 12.66 0.10 -16.45
CA ASP A 172 13.51 0.55 -17.54
C ASP A 172 12.73 1.28 -18.64
N HIS A 173 11.49 0.86 -18.94
CA HIS A 173 10.64 1.58 -19.91
C HIS A 173 9.84 2.74 -19.29
N GLY A 174 10.00 2.98 -17.99
CA GLY A 174 9.48 4.16 -17.29
C GLY A 174 8.02 4.07 -16.85
N GLU A 175 7.41 2.88 -16.79
CA GLU A 175 6.00 2.71 -16.34
C GLU A 175 5.77 3.25 -14.93
N LEU A 176 6.79 3.15 -14.07
CA LEU A 176 6.71 3.66 -12.69
C LEU A 176 6.77 5.20 -12.65
N LEU A 177 7.28 5.85 -13.69
CA LEU A 177 7.55 7.30 -13.74
C LEU A 177 6.55 8.07 -14.60
N SER A 178 5.93 7.43 -15.59
CA SER A 178 5.03 8.09 -16.52
C SER A 178 3.84 7.20 -16.89
N LYS A 179 2.64 7.79 -16.90
CA LYS A 179 1.42 7.13 -17.37
C LYS A 179 1.51 6.76 -18.85
N ASP A 180 2.20 7.58 -19.65
CA ASP A 180 2.31 7.38 -21.10
C ASP A 180 3.26 6.23 -21.45
N SER A 181 4.09 5.79 -20.50
CA SER A 181 4.94 4.60 -20.62
C SER A 181 4.19 3.29 -20.31
N ILE A 182 2.92 3.35 -19.90
CA ILE A 182 2.13 2.15 -19.61
C ILE A 182 1.66 1.52 -20.93
N SER A 183 2.24 0.38 -21.28
CA SER A 183 1.83 -0.44 -22.43
C SER A 183 0.51 -1.15 -22.13
N LEU A 184 -0.62 -0.53 -22.48
CA LEU A 184 -1.95 -1.13 -22.37
C LEU A 184 -2.31 -1.91 -23.65
N ASP A 185 -2.77 -3.14 -23.46
CA ASP A 185 -3.37 -3.93 -24.55
C ASP A 185 -4.78 -3.40 -24.84
N SER A 186 -4.92 -2.64 -25.93
CA SER A 186 -6.20 -2.03 -26.33
C SER A 186 -7.28 -3.04 -26.70
N SER A 187 -6.94 -4.33 -26.85
CA SER A 187 -7.92 -5.42 -27.03
C SER A 187 -8.53 -5.92 -25.72
N LYS A 188 -7.95 -5.57 -24.56
CA LYS A 188 -8.34 -6.06 -23.23
C LYS A 188 -8.94 -4.95 -22.38
N ILE A 189 -9.98 -4.34 -22.93
CA ILE A 189 -10.78 -3.32 -22.28
C ILE A 189 -11.96 -3.99 -21.57
N TYR A 190 -12.16 -3.62 -20.32
CA TYR A 190 -13.25 -4.09 -19.48
C TYR A 190 -14.04 -2.90 -18.95
N ARG A 191 -15.18 -3.18 -18.32
CA ARG A 191 -16.02 -2.16 -17.70
C ARG A 191 -16.36 -2.55 -16.29
N THR A 192 -16.28 -1.59 -15.38
CA THR A 192 -16.85 -1.71 -14.03
C THR A 192 -18.36 -1.87 -14.11
N LEU A 193 -19.01 -2.18 -12.99
CA LEU A 193 -20.46 -2.38 -12.93
C LEU A 193 -21.26 -1.11 -13.31
N ALA A 194 -20.72 0.09 -13.03
CA ALA A 194 -21.30 1.36 -13.46
C ALA A 194 -20.82 1.81 -14.86
N GLY A 195 -20.02 0.99 -15.55
CA GLY A 195 -19.63 1.20 -16.95
C GLY A 195 -18.32 1.96 -17.17
N ARG A 196 -17.58 2.32 -16.10
CA ARG A 196 -16.26 2.97 -16.19
C ARG A 196 -15.28 2.04 -16.89
N THR A 197 -14.53 2.58 -17.84
CA THR A 197 -13.50 1.83 -18.55
C THR A 197 -12.37 1.47 -17.62
N VAL A 198 -12.05 0.19 -17.53
CA VAL A 198 -10.88 -0.33 -16.81
C VAL A 198 -10.09 -1.24 -17.72
N PHE A 199 -8.78 -1.27 -17.53
CA PHE A 199 -7.87 -2.01 -18.39
C PHE A 199 -7.36 -3.26 -17.69
N TRP A 200 -7.04 -4.27 -18.48
CA TRP A 200 -6.22 -5.38 -18.04
C TRP A 200 -4.80 -5.17 -18.54
N GLY A 201 -3.82 -5.24 -17.63
CA GLY A 201 -2.40 -5.15 -17.95
C GLY A 201 -1.55 -6.14 -17.18
N GLY A 202 -2.15 -7.19 -16.60
CA GLY A 202 -1.59 -7.95 -15.49
C GLY A 202 -1.69 -7.13 -14.20
N GLY A 203 -2.47 -7.61 -13.23
CA GLY A 203 -2.75 -6.88 -11.99
C GLY A 203 -3.86 -5.83 -12.09
N ILE A 204 -3.99 -5.02 -11.04
CA ILE A 204 -4.90 -3.90 -10.92
C ILE A 204 -4.20 -2.63 -11.41
N MET A 205 -4.74 -2.03 -12.47
CA MET A 205 -4.35 -0.71 -12.95
C MET A 205 -5.10 0.35 -12.14
N PRO A 206 -4.44 1.36 -11.54
CA PRO A 206 -5.11 2.39 -10.77
C PRO A 206 -6.00 3.28 -11.65
N ASP A 207 -7.08 3.80 -11.07
CA ASP A 207 -7.92 4.83 -11.69
C ASP A 207 -7.15 6.16 -11.78
N VAL A 208 -6.33 6.44 -10.76
CA VAL A 208 -5.48 7.64 -10.68
C VAL A 208 -4.02 7.21 -10.57
N PHE A 209 -3.31 7.33 -11.69
CA PHE A 209 -1.86 7.10 -11.71
C PHE A 209 -1.12 8.19 -10.93
N VAL A 210 -0.18 7.77 -10.09
CA VAL A 210 0.77 8.63 -9.37
C VAL A 210 2.17 8.07 -9.59
N PRO A 211 3.10 8.84 -10.21
CA PRO A 211 4.44 8.37 -10.49
C PRO A 211 5.20 8.09 -9.18
N ALA A 212 6.18 7.19 -9.25
CA ALA A 212 7.11 6.96 -8.16
C ALA A 212 7.91 8.24 -7.89
N ASP A 213 7.86 8.71 -6.66
CA ASP A 213 8.62 9.89 -6.25
C ASP A 213 10.08 9.50 -6.01
N THR A 214 10.93 9.92 -6.93
CA THR A 214 12.38 9.69 -6.88
C THR A 214 13.17 10.98 -6.72
N ALA A 215 12.49 12.12 -6.55
CA ALA A 215 13.11 13.44 -6.50
C ALA A 215 14.08 13.51 -5.32
N GLU A 216 13.64 13.08 -4.15
CA GLU A 216 14.44 13.08 -2.91
C GLU A 216 15.15 11.75 -2.63
N SER A 217 15.10 10.79 -3.57
CA SER A 217 15.74 9.50 -3.38
C SER A 217 17.26 9.60 -3.57
N SER A 218 18.03 9.12 -2.60
CA SER A 218 19.49 9.00 -2.71
C SER A 218 19.96 7.62 -2.26
N ARG A 219 21.17 7.23 -2.68
CA ARG A 219 21.80 6.00 -2.18
C ARG A 219 21.97 6.07 -0.67
N TYR A 220 22.37 7.23 -0.16
CA TYR A 220 22.53 7.46 1.26
C TYR A 220 21.23 7.30 2.05
N LEU A 221 20.12 7.90 1.61
CA LEU A 221 18.79 7.68 2.21
C LEU A 221 18.39 6.20 2.19
N THR A 222 18.66 5.51 1.08
CA THR A 222 18.37 4.08 0.92
C THR A 222 19.15 3.24 1.92
N GLU A 223 20.46 3.46 2.04
CA GLU A 223 21.34 2.75 2.99
C GLU A 223 20.93 3.05 4.44
N LEU A 224 20.65 4.31 4.79
CA LEU A 224 20.16 4.71 6.10
C LEU A 224 18.86 3.99 6.51
N PHE A 225 17.95 3.79 5.55
CA PHE A 225 16.68 3.13 5.78
C PHE A 225 16.86 1.61 5.95
N PHE A 226 17.51 0.94 4.99
CA PHE A 226 17.64 -0.52 4.99
C PHE A 226 18.60 -1.07 6.04
N SER A 227 19.60 -0.31 6.45
CA SER A 227 20.48 -0.68 7.57
C SER A 227 19.81 -0.55 8.94
N GLY A 228 18.72 0.22 9.04
CA GLY A 228 18.09 0.57 10.31
C GLY A 228 18.78 1.70 11.08
N VAL A 229 19.90 2.24 10.58
CA VAL A 229 20.66 3.32 11.23
C VAL A 229 19.80 4.54 11.52
N LEU A 230 18.93 4.94 10.57
CA LEU A 230 18.03 6.07 10.78
C LEU A 230 17.03 5.81 11.93
N ASN A 231 16.51 4.59 12.03
CA ASN A 231 15.56 4.22 13.07
C ASN A 231 16.25 4.16 14.44
N GLN A 232 17.45 3.60 14.50
CA GLN A 232 18.24 3.53 15.74
C GLN A 232 18.61 4.92 16.24
N PHE A 233 19.10 5.80 15.35
CA PHE A 233 19.40 7.18 15.70
C PHE A 233 18.15 7.93 16.18
N ALA A 234 17.00 7.74 15.52
CA ALA A 234 15.74 8.34 15.96
C ALA A 234 15.30 7.83 17.35
N PHE A 235 15.55 6.56 17.66
CA PHE A 235 15.33 5.99 19.00
C PHE A 235 16.24 6.64 20.03
N ASP A 236 17.55 6.66 19.78
CA ASP A 236 18.54 7.21 20.71
C ASP A 236 18.28 8.70 20.99
N LEU A 237 17.94 9.47 19.95
CA LEU A 237 17.58 10.88 20.06
C LEU A 237 16.30 11.07 20.87
N ALA A 238 15.27 10.26 20.60
CA ALA A 238 14.00 10.32 21.34
C ALA A 238 14.14 9.93 22.80
N ASP A 239 15.02 8.97 23.11
CA ASP A 239 15.25 8.52 24.48
C ASP A 239 16.08 9.53 25.29
N ARG A 240 17.16 10.06 24.67
CA ARG A 240 18.01 11.11 25.26
C ARG A 240 17.22 12.36 25.62
N ASP A 241 16.35 12.81 24.70
CA ASP A 241 15.60 14.07 24.81
C ASP A 241 14.10 13.81 25.10
N ARG A 242 13.77 12.71 25.80
CA ARG A 242 12.38 12.24 26.00
C ARG A 242 11.46 13.30 26.59
N GLU A 243 11.85 13.93 27.70
CA GLU A 243 11.04 14.96 28.37
C GLU A 243 10.74 16.14 27.44
N LYS A 244 11.70 16.52 26.58
CA LYS A 244 11.52 17.59 25.58
C LYS A 244 10.49 17.21 24.52
N PHE A 245 10.48 15.96 24.06
CA PHE A 245 9.50 15.51 23.07
C PHE A 245 8.11 15.28 23.67
N GLU A 246 8.04 14.76 24.90
CA GLU A 246 6.79 14.60 25.65
C GLU A 246 6.13 15.95 25.96
N ALA A 247 6.91 17.02 26.15
CA ALA A 247 6.40 18.38 26.36
C ALA A 247 5.56 18.92 25.18
N PHE A 248 5.62 18.32 23.98
CA PHE A 248 4.70 18.65 22.90
C PHE A 248 3.27 18.14 23.15
N GLY A 249 3.09 17.16 24.03
CA GLY A 249 1.81 16.60 24.46
C GLY A 249 1.22 15.56 23.50
N ASN A 250 1.33 15.77 22.19
CA ASN A 250 0.88 14.80 21.18
C ASN A 250 1.65 14.93 19.86
N ALA A 251 1.53 13.89 19.02
CA ALA A 251 2.21 13.82 17.73
C ALA A 251 1.83 14.95 16.77
N THR A 252 0.58 15.41 16.78
CA THR A 252 0.13 16.55 15.95
C THR A 252 0.87 17.83 16.32
N ALA A 253 1.05 18.08 17.62
CA ALA A 253 1.75 19.26 18.09
C ALA A 253 3.26 19.19 17.83
N LEU A 254 3.87 17.99 17.86
CA LEU A 254 5.25 17.78 17.41
C LEU A 254 5.36 18.02 15.90
N ARG A 255 4.46 17.45 15.11
CA ARG A 255 4.38 17.68 13.66
C ARG A 255 4.33 19.16 13.32
N ASP A 256 3.50 19.94 13.99
CA ASP A 256 3.27 21.34 13.63
C ASP A 256 4.38 22.29 14.12
N ARG A 257 5.06 21.95 15.24
CA ARG A 257 5.95 22.89 15.95
C ARG A 257 7.42 22.48 16.00
N PHE A 258 7.74 21.21 15.79
CA PHE A 258 9.12 20.73 15.81
C PHE A 258 9.68 20.64 14.38
N GLN A 259 10.92 21.07 14.19
CA GLN A 259 11.65 20.93 12.94
C GLN A 259 12.98 20.26 13.23
N VAL A 260 13.36 19.30 12.39
CA VAL A 260 14.70 18.72 12.42
C VAL A 260 15.65 19.78 11.86
N ASP A 261 16.61 20.19 12.68
CA ASP A 261 17.59 21.19 12.28
C ASP A 261 18.83 20.55 11.65
N GLU A 262 19.67 21.39 11.05
CA GLU A 262 20.92 20.98 10.42
C GLU A 262 21.89 20.32 11.44
N LYS A 263 21.83 20.70 12.71
CA LYS A 263 22.67 20.09 13.75
C LYS A 263 22.31 18.61 13.93
N MET A 264 21.02 18.30 14.03
CA MET A 264 20.54 16.91 14.14
C MET A 264 20.88 16.08 12.90
N LEU A 265 20.79 16.66 11.70
CA LEU A 265 21.17 15.95 10.46
C LEU A 265 22.68 15.69 10.40
N ASN A 266 23.51 16.62 10.85
CA ASN A 266 24.96 16.41 10.96
C ASN A 266 25.33 15.38 12.05
N GLU A 267 24.60 15.35 13.18
CA GLU A 267 24.73 14.30 14.20
C GLU A 267 24.40 12.92 13.62
N LEU A 268 23.29 12.80 12.88
CA LEU A 268 22.92 11.59 12.14
C LEU A 268 24.00 11.19 11.12
N SER A 269 24.53 12.15 10.36
CA SER A 269 25.58 11.90 9.37
C SER A 269 26.85 11.34 10.01
N THR A 270 27.23 11.87 11.17
CA THR A 270 28.36 11.39 11.96
C THR A 270 28.13 9.97 12.47
N TYR A 271 26.94 9.70 13.01
CA TYR A 271 26.54 8.37 13.48
C TYR A 271 26.48 7.34 12.34
N ALA A 272 25.91 7.70 11.20
CA ALA A 272 25.87 6.85 10.03
C ALA A 272 27.28 6.51 9.52
N ALA A 273 28.21 7.47 9.55
CA ALA A 273 29.58 7.25 9.16
C ALA A 273 30.33 6.27 10.09
N SER A 274 30.01 6.25 11.39
CA SER A 274 30.57 5.23 12.31
C SER A 274 30.01 3.83 12.05
N GLU A 275 28.78 3.73 11.53
CA GLU A 275 28.15 2.48 11.07
C GLU A 275 28.54 2.10 9.63
N GLY A 276 29.48 2.83 9.03
CA GLY A 276 30.02 2.54 7.70
C GLY A 276 29.23 3.14 6.53
N ILE A 277 28.19 3.92 6.79
CA ILE A 277 27.34 4.57 5.78
C ILE A 277 27.79 6.01 5.60
N LYS A 278 28.41 6.31 4.45
CA LYS A 278 29.00 7.62 4.18
C LYS A 278 28.20 8.37 3.13
N GLU A 279 27.85 9.59 3.47
CA GLU A 279 27.24 10.56 2.57
C GLU A 279 28.16 10.85 1.37
N GLN A 280 27.58 10.95 0.19
CA GLN A 280 28.24 11.31 -1.07
C GLN A 280 27.91 12.75 -1.47
N PRO A 281 28.74 13.38 -2.34
CA PRO A 281 28.43 14.70 -2.87
C PRO A 281 27.04 14.74 -3.53
N GLY A 282 26.21 15.71 -3.15
CA GLY A 282 24.85 15.88 -3.67
C GLY A 282 23.75 15.20 -2.85
N ASP A 283 24.09 14.29 -1.92
CA ASP A 283 23.08 13.62 -1.08
C ASP A 283 22.38 14.60 -0.14
N ARG A 284 23.09 15.63 0.33
CA ARG A 284 22.54 16.67 1.21
C ARG A 284 21.42 17.42 0.53
N GLU A 285 21.73 18.02 -0.62
CA GLU A 285 20.82 18.84 -1.40
C GLU A 285 19.62 18.03 -1.89
N ARG A 286 19.83 16.73 -2.13
CA ARG A 286 18.80 15.85 -2.66
C ARG A 286 17.85 15.27 -1.61
N SER A 287 18.38 14.79 -0.49
CA SER A 287 17.63 13.85 0.38
C SER A 287 17.51 14.26 1.84
N TRP A 288 18.13 15.36 2.28
CA TRP A 288 18.07 15.77 3.68
C TRP A 288 16.66 16.14 4.16
N HIS A 289 15.81 16.69 3.29
CA HIS A 289 14.42 16.95 3.65
C HIS A 289 13.67 15.63 3.92
N ALA A 290 13.71 14.68 2.98
CA ALA A 290 13.18 13.33 3.17
C ALA A 290 13.76 12.56 4.38
N ILE A 291 15.05 12.73 4.69
CA ILE A 291 15.70 12.15 5.88
C ILE A 291 15.16 12.83 7.15
N GLY A 292 15.04 14.15 7.15
CA GLY A 292 14.49 14.94 8.26
C GLY A 292 13.05 14.55 8.59
N SER A 293 12.18 14.45 7.59
CA SER A 293 10.78 14.00 7.79
C SER A 293 10.72 12.59 8.39
N ARG A 294 11.59 11.67 7.95
CA ARG A 294 11.66 10.31 8.50
C ARG A 294 12.24 10.27 9.91
N LEU A 295 13.27 11.06 10.20
CA LEU A 295 13.82 11.21 11.55
C LEU A 295 12.75 11.73 12.50
N LYS A 296 12.02 12.78 12.10
CA LYS A 296 10.92 13.36 12.85
C LYS A 296 9.80 12.35 13.12
N ALA A 297 9.40 11.58 12.10
CA ALA A 297 8.44 10.49 12.26
C ALA A 297 8.98 9.41 13.22
N GLY A 298 10.25 9.01 13.07
CA GLY A 298 10.91 8.05 13.95
C GLY A 298 10.92 8.48 15.42
N ILE A 299 11.16 9.76 15.70
CA ILE A 299 11.02 10.32 17.06
C ILE A 299 9.58 10.18 17.54
N ALA A 300 8.59 10.59 16.72
CA ALA A 300 7.17 10.49 17.07
C ALA A 300 6.72 9.04 17.35
N ARG A 301 7.30 8.05 16.64
CA ARG A 301 7.08 6.63 16.89
C ARG A 301 7.49 6.21 18.29
N ASN A 302 8.62 6.71 18.77
CA ASN A 302 9.17 6.35 20.07
C ASN A 302 8.42 6.96 21.25
N ILE A 303 7.69 8.06 21.04
CA ILE A 303 6.89 8.72 22.07
C ILE A 303 5.42 8.28 22.04
N TRP A 304 4.80 8.22 20.85
CA TRP A 304 3.35 7.97 20.70
C TRP A 304 3.01 6.74 19.85
N GLY A 305 3.98 5.89 19.51
CA GLY A 305 3.76 4.66 18.76
C GLY A 305 3.39 4.88 17.30
N ALA A 306 2.75 3.87 16.69
CA ALA A 306 2.39 3.87 15.28
C ALA A 306 1.51 5.05 14.83
N PRO A 307 0.50 5.49 15.60
CA PRO A 307 -0.29 6.67 15.23
C PRO A 307 0.55 7.94 15.10
N GLY A 308 1.59 8.09 15.94
CA GLY A 308 2.54 9.19 15.84
C GLY A 308 3.40 9.11 14.59
N TYR A 309 3.88 7.91 14.24
CA TYR A 309 4.74 7.70 13.07
C TYR A 309 4.04 8.01 11.75
N TYR A 310 2.92 7.33 11.47
CA TYR A 310 2.25 7.41 10.18
C TYR A 310 1.58 8.77 9.97
N GLY A 311 1.10 9.42 11.04
CA GLY A 311 0.54 10.76 10.94
C GLY A 311 1.52 11.80 10.38
N LEU A 312 2.83 11.61 10.58
CA LEU A 312 3.88 12.50 10.06
C LEU A 312 4.38 12.07 8.68
N LEU A 313 4.54 10.77 8.42
CA LEU A 313 5.00 10.31 7.11
C LEU A 313 4.05 10.67 5.97
N LEU A 314 2.75 10.73 6.25
CA LEU A 314 1.73 10.99 5.24
C LEU A 314 1.67 12.46 4.79
N ASP A 315 2.34 13.38 5.49
CA ASP A 315 2.34 14.80 5.10
C ASP A 315 3.07 15.05 3.77
N ASP A 316 4.13 14.27 3.50
CA ASP A 316 4.95 14.38 2.29
C ASP A 316 4.67 13.25 1.28
N ASP A 317 3.68 12.41 1.57
CA ASP A 317 3.37 11.24 0.75
C ASP A 317 2.50 11.63 -0.45
N SER A 318 3.13 11.80 -1.62
CA SER A 318 2.46 12.21 -2.86
C SER A 318 1.25 11.34 -3.24
N LEU A 319 1.28 10.03 -2.93
CA LEU A 319 0.22 9.09 -3.24
C LEU A 319 -0.99 9.29 -2.31
N PHE A 320 -0.72 9.41 -1.01
CA PHE A 320 -1.75 9.70 -0.01
C PHE A 320 -2.38 11.08 -0.23
N LEU A 321 -1.56 12.11 -0.45
CA LEU A 321 -2.03 13.47 -0.73
C LEU A 321 -2.94 13.48 -1.96
N ARG A 322 -2.56 12.77 -3.02
CA ARG A 322 -3.39 12.64 -4.21
C ARG A 322 -4.73 11.96 -3.94
N ALA A 323 -4.75 10.89 -3.16
CA ALA A 323 -5.98 10.20 -2.79
C ALA A 323 -6.89 11.07 -1.89
N ARG A 324 -6.31 11.77 -0.91
CA ARG A 324 -7.02 12.74 -0.06
C ARG A 324 -7.70 13.82 -0.89
N ASP A 325 -6.98 14.39 -1.86
CA ASP A 325 -7.49 15.47 -2.69
C ASP A 325 -8.64 14.99 -3.57
N ARG A 326 -8.55 13.79 -4.14
CA ARG A 326 -9.63 13.15 -4.92
C ARG A 326 -10.89 12.92 -4.08
N LEU A 327 -10.72 12.35 -2.89
CA LEU A 327 -11.80 12.17 -1.94
C LEU A 327 -12.45 13.49 -1.50
N THR A 328 -11.77 14.62 -1.67
CA THR A 328 -12.28 15.95 -1.33
C THR A 328 -13.04 16.63 -2.45
N GLN A 329 -12.63 16.42 -3.69
CA GLN A 329 -13.27 16.98 -4.87
C GLN A 329 -14.63 16.31 -5.15
N ASP A 330 -14.73 14.99 -4.98
CA ASP A 330 -15.96 14.22 -5.29
C ASP A 330 -17.11 14.45 -4.28
N ALA A 331 -16.91 15.30 -3.27
CA ALA A 331 -17.90 15.65 -2.25
C ALA A 331 -18.51 17.05 -2.43
N GLN A 332 -18.13 17.78 -3.49
CA GLN A 332 -18.68 19.08 -3.91
C GLN A 332 -19.52 18.90 -5.16
#